data_AF-A0A4V4HW43-F1
#
_entry.id   AF-A0A4V4HW43-F1
#
_cell.length_a   1.000
_cell.length_b   1.000
_cell.length_c   1.000
_cell.angle_alpha   90.00
_cell.angle_beta   90.00
_cell.angle_gamma   90.00
#
_symmetry.space_group_name_H-M   'P 1'
#
loop_
_entity.id
_entity.type
_entity.pdbx_description
1 polymer ?
#
loop_
_entity_poly.entity_id
_entity_poly.type
_entity_poly.pdbx_seq_one_letter_code
_entity_poly.pdbx_strand_id
1 'polypeptide(L)'
;MSLYTGFDMVPRLSERIEDQKSWECFIQAVKKHYQNDDLIEAKQNCIIVKVDRDLVLPSEGHKLLRFCSKISVRHAEGVEDYLDTITRIAEEHFGSRVHTWEEELGQQGFYRWVDVYDSRKYFEQPGEPSFSAVIDFNVLKSHSKTGKDSKMFSIEQVPGKGKGLIARFNIEKGKRILSEKSILEIRTTSASAAYLESNISQKVKRLPKSEQRQFFSLQNNICKGQPCSGILVTNGIGRGTGSTIVDIFPTICLINHDCLPNTHTYWNPQTGYRNIHAVCPIKAGEEITIAYRPGKGETFDARRAHLKRAYAFDCTCRLCSLSPAETQVSDTQRTNLEFLRHQVHKEKRFFEHPEESLTDCHTSVKILKEENKDRANMLISDIYWDAFDISIAQSDQARASCFMERAYSERVLCEGDDSPDVQNMRRLIKKPSQYESFALTNKWQTGKKEVPKGLNIEQFEKWLWRDGM
;
A
#
# COMPACT_ATOMS: atom_id res chain seq x y z
N MET A 1 -11.99 -27.48 -1.72
CA MET A 1 -12.60 -28.01 -0.48
C MET A 1 -13.11 -26.82 0.32
N SER A 2 -13.37 -26.96 1.63
CA SER A 2 -13.26 -25.84 2.57
C SER A 2 -12.05 -26.08 3.46
N LEU A 3 -11.25 -25.05 3.66
CA LEU A 3 -9.89 -25.09 4.20
C LEU A 3 -9.72 -23.94 5.20
N TYR A 4 -8.86 -24.09 6.19
CA TYR A 4 -8.70 -23.10 7.24
C TYR A 4 -7.65 -22.02 6.90
N THR A 5 -7.91 -20.81 7.38
CA THR A 5 -6.93 -19.71 7.45
C THR A 5 -7.04 -18.96 8.77
N GLY A 6 -5.94 -18.37 9.21
CA GLY A 6 -5.87 -17.54 10.40
C GLY A 6 -4.44 -17.40 10.93
N PHE A 7 -4.31 -17.27 12.24
CA PHE A 7 -3.00 -17.20 12.91
C PHE A 7 -2.94 -18.02 14.20
N ASP A 8 -1.73 -18.44 14.53
CA ASP A 8 -1.35 -19.04 15.81
C ASP A 8 -0.47 -18.07 16.61
N MET A 9 -0.59 -18.08 17.94
CA MET A 9 0.25 -17.26 18.83
C MET A 9 1.52 -18.03 19.22
N VAL A 10 2.65 -17.74 18.56
CA VAL A 10 3.89 -18.54 18.64
C VAL A 10 5.10 -17.68 19.04
N PRO A 11 5.75 -17.89 20.19
CA PRO A 11 5.34 -18.80 21.27
C PRO A 11 4.09 -18.28 21.99
N ARG A 12 3.29 -19.24 22.50
CA ARG A 12 2.11 -19.03 23.35
C ARG A 12 2.35 -17.92 24.37
N LEU A 13 1.35 -17.06 24.56
CA LEU A 13 1.36 -16.04 25.61
C LEU A 13 1.40 -16.70 27.00
N SER A 14 2.16 -16.11 27.91
CA SER A 14 2.30 -16.56 29.29
C SER A 14 1.38 -15.79 30.24
N GLU A 15 1.28 -16.26 31.48
CA GLU A 15 0.57 -15.55 32.57
C GLU A 15 1.40 -14.39 33.18
N ARG A 16 2.46 -13.95 32.50
CA ARG A 16 3.28 -12.80 32.96
C ARG A 16 2.59 -11.47 32.67
N ILE A 17 2.89 -10.48 33.49
CA ILE A 17 2.27 -9.13 33.46
C ILE A 17 2.50 -8.44 32.10
N GLU A 18 3.63 -8.68 31.44
CA GLU A 18 3.95 -8.14 30.11
C GLU A 18 3.03 -8.71 29.02
N ASP A 19 2.84 -10.03 29.00
CA ASP A 19 1.94 -10.71 28.05
C ASP A 19 0.47 -10.36 28.34
N GLN A 20 0.08 -10.30 29.62
CA GLN A 20 -1.26 -9.87 30.05
C GLN A 20 -1.59 -8.45 29.59
N LYS A 21 -0.73 -7.46 29.86
CA LYS A 21 -0.94 -6.07 29.41
C LYS A 21 -0.95 -5.94 27.89
N SER A 22 -0.09 -6.68 27.19
CA SER A 22 -0.07 -6.69 25.72
C SER A 22 -1.40 -7.24 25.18
N TRP A 23 -1.94 -8.28 25.82
CA TRP A 23 -3.26 -8.84 25.50
C TRP A 23 -4.42 -7.90 25.82
N GLU A 24 -4.40 -7.23 26.97
CA GLU A 24 -5.40 -6.20 27.31
C GLU A 24 -5.40 -5.07 26.26
N CYS A 25 -4.23 -4.57 25.87
CA CYS A 25 -4.11 -3.56 24.82
C CYS A 25 -4.65 -4.06 23.47
N PHE A 26 -4.35 -5.30 23.07
CA PHE A 26 -4.89 -5.94 21.86
C PHE A 26 -6.42 -6.08 21.91
N ILE A 27 -6.97 -6.62 23.00
CA ILE A 27 -8.41 -6.78 23.21
C ILE A 27 -9.13 -5.44 23.21
N GLN A 28 -8.53 -4.38 23.78
CA GLN A 28 -9.08 -3.03 23.70
C GLN A 28 -8.97 -2.43 22.29
N ALA A 29 -7.92 -2.72 21.53
CA ALA A 29 -7.82 -2.31 20.12
C ALA A 29 -8.88 -3.00 19.25
N VAL A 30 -9.12 -4.31 19.43
CA VAL A 30 -10.21 -5.06 18.78
C VAL A 30 -11.57 -4.48 19.18
N LYS A 31 -11.86 -4.34 20.48
CA LYS A 31 -13.12 -3.73 20.97
C LYS A 31 -13.34 -2.32 20.42
N LYS A 32 -12.29 -1.50 20.33
CA LYS A 32 -12.35 -0.13 19.78
C LYS A 32 -12.54 -0.11 18.26
N HIS A 33 -11.99 -1.08 17.53
CA HIS A 33 -12.21 -1.23 16.09
C HIS A 33 -13.69 -1.54 15.80
N TYR A 34 -14.24 -2.50 16.53
CA TYR A 34 -15.60 -3.04 16.32
C TYR A 34 -16.65 -2.49 17.29
N GLN A 35 -16.41 -1.33 17.92
CA GLN A 35 -17.29 -0.74 18.95
C GLN A 35 -18.71 -0.39 18.47
N ASN A 36 -18.97 -0.45 17.16
CA ASN A 36 -20.29 -0.23 16.54
C ASN A 36 -20.67 -1.40 15.60
N ASP A 37 -20.13 -2.60 15.84
CA ASP A 37 -20.39 -3.78 15.02
C ASP A 37 -21.24 -4.79 15.80
N ASP A 38 -22.52 -4.89 15.41
CA ASP A 38 -23.49 -5.80 16.03
C ASP A 38 -23.13 -7.29 15.85
N LEU A 39 -22.20 -7.61 14.94
CA LEU A 39 -21.67 -8.96 14.73
C LEU A 39 -20.53 -9.31 15.69
N ILE A 40 -20.01 -8.37 16.50
CA ILE A 40 -19.09 -8.67 17.60
C ILE A 40 -19.87 -8.80 18.91
N GLU A 41 -19.63 -9.88 19.66
CA GLU A 41 -20.23 -10.11 20.99
C GLU A 41 -19.15 -10.28 22.06
N ALA A 42 -19.05 -9.32 22.97
CA ALA A 42 -18.18 -9.41 24.14
C ALA A 42 -18.93 -10.08 25.31
N LYS A 43 -18.55 -11.32 25.62
CA LYS A 43 -18.90 -12.03 26.85
C LYS A 43 -17.82 -11.78 27.92
N GLN A 44 -18.04 -12.28 29.13
CA GLN A 44 -17.07 -12.20 30.25
C GLN A 44 -15.68 -12.71 29.84
N ASN A 45 -15.65 -13.91 29.28
CA ASN A 45 -14.43 -14.70 29.10
C ASN A 45 -13.94 -14.75 27.64
N CYS A 46 -14.70 -14.17 26.70
CA CYS A 46 -14.34 -14.14 25.29
C CYS A 46 -15.07 -13.05 24.49
N ILE A 47 -14.47 -12.65 23.36
CA ILE A 47 -15.12 -11.97 22.25
C ILE A 47 -15.43 -13.03 21.18
N ILE A 48 -16.65 -13.05 20.65
CA ILE A 48 -17.09 -13.93 19.56
C ILE A 48 -17.45 -13.07 18.35
N VAL A 49 -16.98 -13.46 17.16
CA VAL A 49 -17.42 -12.87 15.88
C VAL A 49 -18.60 -13.70 15.35
N LYS A 50 -19.81 -13.14 15.34
CA LYS A 50 -21.05 -13.87 15.03
C LYS A 50 -21.13 -14.45 13.61
N VAL A 51 -20.28 -14.01 12.67
CA VAL A 51 -20.27 -14.55 11.29
C VAL A 51 -19.69 -15.96 11.20
N ASP A 52 -18.80 -16.35 12.12
CA ASP A 52 -18.35 -17.73 12.27
C ASP A 52 -18.07 -18.05 13.75
N ARG A 53 -18.67 -19.14 14.24
CA ARG A 53 -18.54 -19.58 15.63
C ARG A 53 -17.12 -20.00 16.01
N ASP A 54 -16.27 -20.29 15.03
CA ASP A 54 -14.86 -20.60 15.26
C ASP A 54 -13.98 -19.34 15.46
N LEU A 55 -14.49 -18.14 15.22
CA LEU A 55 -13.78 -16.87 15.45
C LEU A 55 -14.01 -16.37 16.89
N VAL A 56 -13.22 -16.91 17.83
CA VAL A 56 -13.28 -16.57 19.27
C VAL A 56 -11.92 -16.11 19.80
N LEU A 57 -11.90 -14.96 20.49
CA LEU A 57 -10.74 -14.45 21.23
C LEU A 57 -11.02 -14.54 22.75
N PRO A 58 -10.17 -15.16 23.58
CA PRO A 58 -10.35 -15.16 25.03
C PRO A 58 -10.09 -13.78 25.65
N SER A 59 -10.66 -13.53 26.82
CA SER A 59 -10.28 -12.41 27.70
C SER A 59 -8.83 -12.53 28.18
N GLU A 60 -8.33 -13.76 28.33
CA GLU A 60 -6.98 -14.08 28.82
C GLU A 60 -6.09 -14.63 27.71
N GLY A 61 -5.08 -13.87 27.29
CA GLY A 61 -4.27 -14.17 26.09
C GLY A 61 -3.51 -15.49 26.15
N HIS A 62 -3.09 -15.94 27.33
CA HIS A 62 -2.44 -17.23 27.51
C HIS A 62 -3.33 -18.43 27.12
N LYS A 63 -4.65 -18.23 26.96
CA LYS A 63 -5.59 -19.25 26.50
C LYS A 63 -5.74 -19.31 24.98
N LEU A 64 -5.32 -18.28 24.23
CA LEU A 64 -5.33 -18.34 22.76
C LEU A 64 -4.11 -19.14 22.27
N LEU A 65 -4.39 -20.20 21.51
CA LEU A 65 -3.39 -20.86 20.65
C LEU A 65 -3.56 -20.46 19.19
N ARG A 66 -4.81 -20.34 18.72
CA ARG A 66 -5.20 -20.17 17.32
C ARG A 66 -6.49 -19.38 17.16
N PHE A 67 -6.49 -18.40 16.25
CA PHE A 67 -7.66 -17.68 15.78
C PHE A 67 -7.80 -17.91 14.26
N CYS A 68 -8.87 -18.58 13.82
CA CYS A 68 -9.03 -19.05 12.44
C CYS A 68 -10.51 -19.29 12.08
N SER A 69 -10.84 -19.26 10.79
CA SER A 69 -12.13 -19.71 10.23
C SER A 69 -11.92 -20.79 9.18
N LYS A 70 -12.97 -21.57 8.88
CA LYS A 70 -13.00 -22.52 7.77
C LYS A 70 -13.64 -21.91 6.53
N ILE A 71 -12.81 -21.32 5.67
CA ILE A 71 -13.27 -20.62 4.48
C ILE A 71 -13.65 -21.60 3.35
N SER A 72 -14.61 -21.17 2.53
CA SER A 72 -15.18 -21.96 1.43
C SER A 72 -15.38 -21.07 0.21
N VAL A 73 -14.78 -21.47 -0.91
CA VAL A 73 -14.67 -20.74 -2.21
C VAL A 73 -16.01 -20.43 -2.91
N ARG A 74 -17.14 -20.42 -2.19
CA ARG A 74 -18.48 -20.07 -2.69
C ARG A 74 -19.36 -19.24 -1.74
N HIS A 75 -19.05 -19.15 -0.44
CA HIS A 75 -19.85 -18.38 0.54
C HIS A 75 -18.99 -17.96 1.73
N ALA A 76 -18.37 -16.76 1.66
CA ALA A 76 -17.58 -16.18 2.75
C ALA A 76 -17.65 -14.63 2.80
N GLU A 77 -18.72 -14.02 2.27
CA GLU A 77 -18.87 -12.55 2.31
C GLU A 77 -18.78 -12.02 3.75
N GLY A 78 -17.69 -11.30 4.04
CA GLY A 78 -17.41 -10.65 5.32
C GLY A 78 -16.62 -11.45 6.35
N VAL A 79 -16.44 -12.78 6.21
CA VAL A 79 -15.66 -13.57 7.20
C VAL A 79 -14.16 -13.26 7.11
N GLU A 80 -13.67 -13.08 5.88
CA GLU A 80 -12.30 -12.69 5.54
C GLU A 80 -11.93 -11.33 6.18
N ASP A 81 -12.82 -10.33 6.09
CA ASP A 81 -12.62 -9.00 6.68
C ASP A 81 -12.28 -9.03 8.18
N TYR A 82 -12.97 -9.90 8.96
CA TYR A 82 -12.73 -10.03 10.39
C TYR A 82 -11.40 -10.74 10.69
N LEU A 83 -11.06 -11.76 9.91
CA LEU A 83 -9.78 -12.47 10.02
C LEU A 83 -8.61 -11.53 9.74
N ASP A 84 -8.57 -10.92 8.56
CA ASP A 84 -7.50 -10.00 8.15
C ASP A 84 -7.34 -8.84 9.13
N THR A 85 -8.47 -8.27 9.57
CA THR A 85 -8.45 -7.12 10.48
C THR A 85 -8.00 -7.49 11.90
N ILE A 86 -8.45 -8.62 12.45
CA ILE A 86 -8.02 -9.08 13.79
C ILE A 86 -6.57 -9.58 13.74
N THR A 87 -6.16 -10.23 12.66
CA THR A 87 -4.77 -10.65 12.41
C THR A 87 -3.85 -9.43 12.38
N ARG A 88 -4.15 -8.41 11.57
CA ARG A 88 -3.36 -7.17 11.51
C ARG A 88 -3.31 -6.43 12.85
N ILE A 89 -4.40 -6.42 13.63
CA ILE A 89 -4.39 -5.84 14.99
C ILE A 89 -3.52 -6.69 15.94
N ALA A 90 -3.47 -8.02 15.76
CA ALA A 90 -2.55 -8.87 16.51
C ALA A 90 -1.09 -8.61 16.10
N GLU A 91 -0.80 -8.46 14.81
CA GLU A 91 0.54 -8.12 14.30
C GLU A 91 1.01 -6.76 14.83
N GLU A 92 0.14 -5.76 14.84
CA GLU A 92 0.39 -4.43 15.44
C GLU A 92 0.70 -4.48 16.94
N HIS A 93 0.28 -5.53 17.66
CA HIS A 93 0.43 -5.67 19.11
C HIS A 93 1.47 -6.70 19.57
N PHE A 94 1.75 -7.74 18.78
CA PHE A 94 2.66 -8.84 19.13
C PHE A 94 3.74 -9.13 18.07
N GLY A 95 3.71 -8.45 16.93
CA GLY A 95 4.67 -8.60 15.84
C GLY A 95 4.80 -10.05 15.37
N SER A 96 6.04 -10.52 15.23
CA SER A 96 6.39 -11.87 14.78
C SER A 96 5.91 -13.02 15.69
N ARG A 97 5.21 -12.74 16.79
CA ARG A 97 4.50 -13.79 17.56
C ARG A 97 3.16 -14.17 16.95
N VAL A 98 2.66 -13.41 15.97
CA VAL A 98 1.52 -13.80 15.14
C VAL A 98 2.05 -14.61 13.96
N HIS A 99 1.78 -15.91 13.98
CA HIS A 99 2.16 -16.82 12.91
C HIS A 99 0.95 -17.09 12.02
N THR A 100 0.83 -16.37 10.91
CA THR A 100 -0.23 -16.52 9.90
C THR A 100 -0.03 -17.77 9.05
N TRP A 101 -1.13 -18.40 8.63
CA TRP A 101 -1.11 -19.61 7.80
C TRP A 101 -2.41 -19.82 7.01
N GLU A 102 -2.28 -20.35 5.80
CA GLU A 102 -3.38 -20.72 4.90
C GLU A 102 -3.26 -22.17 4.40
N GLU A 103 -4.26 -23.02 4.69
CA GLU A 103 -4.32 -24.39 4.15
C GLU A 103 -4.47 -24.43 2.62
N GLU A 104 -5.05 -23.39 2.00
CA GLU A 104 -5.12 -23.26 0.53
C GLU A 104 -3.73 -23.10 -0.12
N LEU A 105 -2.78 -22.50 0.60
CA LEU A 105 -1.37 -22.35 0.20
C LEU A 105 -0.50 -23.54 0.64
N GLY A 106 -1.11 -24.60 1.18
CA GLY A 106 -0.41 -25.78 1.71
C GLY A 106 0.31 -25.55 3.04
N GLN A 107 0.06 -24.43 3.71
CA GLN A 107 0.57 -24.13 5.04
C GLN A 107 -0.33 -24.78 6.10
N GLN A 108 0.20 -25.02 7.30
CA GLN A 108 -0.55 -25.55 8.43
C GLN A 108 -0.19 -24.78 9.69
N GLY A 109 -1.19 -24.43 10.49
CA GLY A 109 -0.95 -23.73 11.75
C GLY A 109 -0.15 -24.57 12.75
N PHE A 110 0.72 -23.89 13.47
CA PHE A 110 1.74 -24.44 14.37
C PHE A 110 1.21 -25.45 15.43
N TYR A 111 0.04 -25.20 16.01
CA TYR A 111 -0.56 -26.07 17.03
C TYR A 111 -1.40 -27.21 16.43
N ARG A 112 -1.41 -28.37 17.07
CA ARG A 112 -2.29 -29.47 16.66
C ARG A 112 -3.73 -29.13 17.06
N TRP A 113 -4.70 -29.52 16.23
CA TRP A 113 -6.11 -29.23 16.48
C TRP A 113 -6.61 -29.70 17.87
N VAL A 114 -6.12 -30.83 18.39
CA VAL A 114 -6.46 -31.30 19.75
C VAL A 114 -6.06 -30.28 20.83
N ASP A 115 -4.86 -29.71 20.74
CA ASP A 115 -4.35 -28.73 21.71
C ASP A 115 -5.18 -27.43 21.66
N VAL A 116 -5.58 -27.01 20.44
CA VAL A 116 -6.44 -25.85 20.19
C VAL A 116 -7.83 -26.05 20.80
N TYR A 117 -8.48 -27.18 20.54
CA TYR A 117 -9.82 -27.47 21.08
C TYR A 117 -9.82 -27.66 22.60
N ASP A 118 -8.77 -28.23 23.18
CA ASP A 118 -8.64 -28.32 24.63
C ASP A 118 -8.45 -26.95 25.28
N SER A 119 -7.70 -26.03 24.66
CA SER A 119 -7.54 -24.65 25.17
C SER A 119 -8.85 -23.84 25.15
N ARG A 120 -9.71 -24.02 24.14
CA ARG A 120 -11.00 -23.30 24.00
C ARG A 120 -12.01 -23.58 25.12
N LYS A 121 -12.04 -24.82 25.64
CA LYS A 121 -12.97 -25.27 26.71
C LYS A 121 -12.89 -24.43 28.00
N TYR A 122 -11.78 -23.74 28.22
CA TYR A 122 -11.51 -22.92 29.41
C TYR A 122 -12.02 -21.47 29.36
N PHE A 123 -12.60 -21.01 28.24
CA PHE A 123 -13.06 -19.62 28.11
C PHE A 123 -14.39 -19.40 27.35
N GLU A 124 -14.99 -20.45 26.79
CA GLU A 124 -16.33 -20.39 26.18
C GLU A 124 -17.49 -20.49 27.21
N GLN A 125 -17.16 -20.54 28.51
CA GLN A 125 -18.14 -20.56 29.61
C GLN A 125 -18.59 -19.11 29.98
N PRO A 126 -19.88 -18.86 30.31
CA PRO A 126 -20.46 -17.50 30.36
C PRO A 126 -20.47 -16.80 31.76
N GLY A 127 -20.53 -15.45 31.80
CA GLY A 127 -20.73 -14.71 33.07
C GLY A 127 -20.58 -13.16 33.12
N GLU A 128 -21.26 -12.37 32.27
CA GLU A 128 -21.48 -10.89 32.43
C GLU A 128 -20.29 -9.87 32.20
N PRO A 129 -20.53 -8.54 31.97
CA PRO A 129 -19.51 -7.55 31.53
C PRO A 129 -19.46 -6.16 32.26
N SER A 130 -18.50 -5.27 31.94
CA SER A 130 -18.46 -3.82 32.35
C SER A 130 -17.74 -2.86 31.36
N PHE A 131 -17.46 -1.58 31.71
CA PHE A 131 -17.79 -0.39 30.88
C PHE A 131 -16.75 0.76 30.72
N SER A 132 -16.72 1.41 29.52
CA SER A 132 -16.35 2.84 29.17
C SER A 132 -14.89 3.40 29.45
N ALA A 133 -14.43 4.62 29.08
CA ALA A 133 -15.00 5.84 28.44
C ALA A 133 -14.00 6.80 27.69
N VAL A 134 -14.51 7.54 26.69
CA VAL A 134 -14.32 8.96 26.18
C VAL A 134 -13.15 9.90 26.63
N ILE A 135 -12.61 10.76 25.72
CA ILE A 135 -12.41 12.26 25.85
C ILE A 135 -11.73 12.93 24.60
N ASP A 136 -11.99 14.24 24.39
CA ASP A 136 -11.62 15.16 23.27
C ASP A 136 -10.47 16.16 23.62
N PHE A 137 -9.92 16.93 22.64
CA PHE A 137 -9.74 18.43 22.65
C PHE A 137 -8.87 19.02 21.49
N ASN A 138 -8.91 20.36 21.29
CA ASN A 138 -8.30 21.16 20.17
C ASN A 138 -7.55 22.42 20.73
N VAL A 139 -6.92 23.40 20.03
CA VAL A 139 -6.94 23.96 18.65
C VAL A 139 -5.69 24.89 18.38
N LEU A 140 -5.60 25.63 17.23
CA LEU A 140 -4.61 26.68 16.76
C LEU A 140 -3.57 26.19 15.70
N LYS A 141 -3.35 26.79 14.49
CA LYS A 141 -2.96 28.15 13.99
C LYS A 141 -1.42 28.38 13.95
N SER A 142 -0.75 29.06 12.99
CA SER A 142 -1.12 29.78 11.73
C SER A 142 0.14 30.29 10.94
N HIS A 143 -0.03 31.02 9.80
CA HIS A 143 0.96 31.74 8.92
C HIS A 143 1.44 31.00 7.65
N SER A 144 1.72 31.62 6.48
CA SER A 144 1.53 33.01 5.99
C SER A 144 1.22 33.05 4.46
N LYS A 145 1.47 34.18 3.76
CA LYS A 145 1.12 34.47 2.34
C LYS A 145 2.24 35.35 1.71
N THR A 146 2.31 35.67 0.40
CA THR A 146 1.33 35.55 -0.71
C THR A 146 2.04 35.43 -2.08
N GLY A 147 1.43 34.77 -3.06
CA GLY A 147 1.76 34.86 -4.49
C GLY A 147 0.50 34.59 -5.34
N LYS A 148 0.34 35.24 -6.51
CA LYS A 148 -0.87 35.11 -7.35
C LYS A 148 -0.62 34.19 -8.54
N ASP A 149 -0.32 32.92 -8.23
CA ASP A 149 0.13 31.93 -9.22
C ASP A 149 -0.86 31.73 -10.37
N SER A 150 -0.37 31.93 -11.58
CA SER A 150 -0.99 31.42 -12.80
C SER A 150 -0.83 29.89 -12.78
N LYS A 151 -1.88 29.18 -12.36
CA LYS A 151 -1.87 27.70 -12.23
C LYS A 151 -1.23 27.04 -13.45
N MET A 152 -0.35 26.07 -13.21
CA MET A 152 0.36 25.31 -14.25
C MET A 152 -0.57 24.52 -15.19
N PHE A 153 -1.84 24.36 -14.79
CA PHE A 153 -2.88 23.65 -15.52
C PHE A 153 -4.19 24.42 -15.57
N SER A 154 -5.00 24.11 -16.59
CA SER A 154 -6.42 24.42 -16.71
C SER A 154 -7.24 23.16 -16.40
N ILE A 155 -8.55 23.33 -16.12
CA ILE A 155 -9.51 22.23 -16.02
C ILE A 155 -10.43 22.35 -17.24
N GLU A 156 -10.43 21.35 -18.09
CA GLU A 156 -11.08 21.38 -19.41
C GLU A 156 -11.90 20.10 -19.66
N GLN A 157 -12.71 20.08 -20.72
CA GLN A 157 -13.46 18.87 -21.11
C GLN A 157 -12.64 18.08 -22.13
N VAL A 158 -12.24 16.87 -21.74
CA VAL A 158 -11.47 15.92 -22.55
C VAL A 158 -12.44 14.93 -23.22
N PRO A 159 -12.43 14.81 -24.56
CA PRO A 159 -13.31 13.91 -25.29
C PRO A 159 -13.28 12.48 -24.76
N GLY A 160 -14.46 11.92 -24.44
CA GLY A 160 -14.63 10.56 -23.92
C GLY A 160 -14.23 10.35 -22.45
N LYS A 161 -13.51 11.28 -21.79
CA LYS A 161 -13.08 11.16 -20.38
C LYS A 161 -13.87 12.04 -19.41
N GLY A 162 -14.50 13.11 -19.90
CA GLY A 162 -15.14 14.13 -19.05
C GLY A 162 -14.15 15.23 -18.71
N LYS A 163 -14.15 15.75 -17.47
CA LYS A 163 -13.17 16.78 -17.08
C LYS A 163 -11.76 16.17 -17.01
N GLY A 164 -10.75 16.96 -17.36
CA GLY A 164 -9.33 16.63 -17.22
C GLY A 164 -8.50 17.86 -16.83
N LEU A 165 -7.26 17.63 -16.38
CA LEU A 165 -6.27 18.71 -16.19
C LEU A 165 -5.38 18.80 -17.43
N ILE A 166 -5.30 19.98 -18.04
CA ILE A 166 -4.45 20.26 -19.22
C ILE A 166 -3.29 21.16 -18.81
N ALA A 167 -2.06 20.83 -19.18
CA ALA A 167 -0.89 21.64 -18.89
C ALA A 167 -0.92 22.96 -19.69
N ARG A 168 -0.82 24.11 -19.02
CA ARG A 168 -0.84 25.45 -19.65
C ARG A 168 0.53 25.94 -20.09
N PHE A 169 1.58 25.30 -19.60
CA PHE A 169 2.98 25.59 -19.89
C PHE A 169 3.73 24.26 -19.98
N ASN A 170 4.98 24.27 -20.45
CA ASN A 170 5.85 23.11 -20.33
C ASN A 170 6.19 22.89 -18.84
N ILE A 171 6.14 21.64 -18.39
CA ILE A 171 6.42 21.20 -17.01
C ILE A 171 7.62 20.25 -17.04
N GLU A 172 8.59 20.50 -16.17
CA GLU A 172 9.85 19.74 -16.08
C GLU A 172 9.67 18.43 -15.30
N LYS A 173 10.46 17.40 -15.64
CA LYS A 173 10.55 16.16 -14.85
C LYS A 173 10.96 16.47 -13.40
N GLY A 174 10.27 15.88 -12.43
CA GLY A 174 10.43 16.14 -11.00
C GLY A 174 9.60 17.32 -10.46
N LYS A 175 8.94 18.11 -11.30
CA LYS A 175 8.18 19.29 -10.84
C LYS A 175 6.89 18.88 -10.12
N ARG A 176 6.70 19.37 -8.89
CA ARG A 176 5.41 19.34 -8.19
C ARG A 176 4.42 20.29 -8.89
N ILE A 177 3.36 19.73 -9.46
CA ILE A 177 2.31 20.44 -10.21
C ILE A 177 1.20 20.92 -9.27
N LEU A 178 0.86 20.08 -8.29
CA LEU A 178 -0.26 20.28 -7.38
C LEU A 178 0.07 19.69 -6.01
N SER A 179 -0.39 20.38 -4.96
CA SER A 179 -0.45 19.89 -3.59
C SER A 179 -1.84 20.22 -3.07
N GLU A 180 -2.64 19.22 -2.72
CA GLU A 180 -4.04 19.40 -2.30
C GLU A 180 -4.29 18.65 -0.99
N LYS A 181 -5.07 19.28 -0.10
CA LYS A 181 -5.56 18.66 1.14
C LYS A 181 -6.95 18.09 0.90
N SER A 182 -7.23 16.94 1.52
CA SER A 182 -8.54 16.30 1.47
C SER A 182 -9.63 17.23 2.03
N ILE A 183 -10.76 17.33 1.31
CA ILE A 183 -11.97 17.96 1.85
C ILE A 183 -12.83 16.99 2.66
N LEU A 184 -12.56 15.68 2.56
CA LEU A 184 -13.40 14.65 3.13
C LEU A 184 -12.61 13.36 3.36
N GLU A 185 -12.30 13.09 4.62
CA GLU A 185 -11.74 11.81 5.06
C GLU A 185 -12.85 10.82 5.41
N ILE A 186 -12.85 9.66 4.76
CA ILE A 186 -13.73 8.52 5.08
C ILE A 186 -12.86 7.34 5.47
N ARG A 187 -13.05 6.81 6.69
CA ARG A 187 -12.62 5.46 7.00
C ARG A 187 -13.59 4.48 6.34
N THR A 188 -13.10 3.65 5.43
CA THR A 188 -13.88 2.53 4.88
C THR A 188 -14.07 1.47 5.94
N THR A 189 -15.26 0.88 5.96
CA THR A 189 -15.70 -0.18 6.87
C THR A 189 -16.68 -1.06 6.11
N SER A 190 -16.86 -2.31 6.51
CA SER A 190 -17.78 -3.28 5.90
C SER A 190 -19.27 -2.99 6.17
N ALA A 191 -19.59 -1.73 6.49
CA ALA A 191 -20.94 -1.26 6.76
C ALA A 191 -21.78 -1.19 5.47
N SER A 192 -23.09 -1.39 5.61
CA SER A 192 -24.02 -1.41 4.47
C SER A 192 -23.95 -0.15 3.61
N ALA A 193 -24.19 -0.29 2.30
CA ALA A 193 -24.13 0.83 1.36
C ALA A 193 -25.06 2.00 1.74
N ALA A 194 -26.18 1.73 2.44
CA ALA A 194 -27.09 2.73 2.98
C ALA A 194 -26.50 3.48 4.20
N TYR A 195 -25.80 2.78 5.10
CA TYR A 195 -25.03 3.42 6.18
C TYR A 195 -23.91 4.29 5.60
N LEU A 196 -23.17 3.77 4.61
CA LEU A 196 -22.08 4.48 3.95
C LEU A 196 -22.58 5.77 3.27
N GLU A 197 -23.65 5.70 2.49
CA GLU A 197 -24.31 6.89 1.91
C GLU A 197 -24.71 7.90 2.98
N SER A 198 -25.32 7.45 4.09
CA SER A 198 -25.72 8.32 5.21
C SER A 198 -24.51 8.99 5.88
N ASN A 199 -23.45 8.24 6.17
CA ASN A 199 -22.22 8.74 6.81
C ASN A 199 -21.54 9.82 5.95
N ILE A 200 -21.35 9.54 4.66
CA ILE A 200 -20.76 10.48 3.71
C ILE A 200 -21.67 11.70 3.55
N SER A 201 -22.99 11.50 3.37
CA SER A 201 -23.96 12.60 3.25
C SER A 201 -23.95 13.52 4.48
N GLN A 202 -23.87 12.97 5.70
CA GLN A 202 -23.77 13.73 6.94
C GLN A 202 -22.46 14.52 7.03
N LYS A 203 -21.32 13.93 6.65
CA LYS A 203 -20.03 14.63 6.62
C LYS A 203 -20.03 15.75 5.58
N VAL A 204 -20.46 15.48 4.35
CA VAL A 204 -20.57 16.48 3.26
C VAL A 204 -21.49 17.63 3.65
N LYS A 205 -22.63 17.37 4.31
CA LYS A 205 -23.53 18.42 4.83
C LYS A 205 -22.87 19.40 5.80
N ARG A 206 -21.80 18.98 6.51
CA ARG A 206 -21.02 19.82 7.45
C ARG A 206 -19.92 20.65 6.77
N LEU A 207 -19.53 20.34 5.53
CA LEU A 207 -18.51 21.09 4.79
C LEU A 207 -19.02 22.49 4.38
N PRO A 208 -18.12 23.47 4.14
CA PRO A 208 -18.47 24.74 3.50
C PRO A 208 -19.25 24.56 2.19
N LYS A 209 -20.14 25.52 1.85
CA LYS A 209 -20.98 25.42 0.63
C LYS A 209 -20.18 25.46 -0.69
N SER A 210 -18.94 25.93 -0.67
CA SER A 210 -17.96 25.74 -1.76
C SER A 210 -17.60 24.27 -1.94
N GLU A 211 -17.14 23.62 -0.88
CA GLU A 211 -16.66 22.24 -0.87
C GLU A 211 -17.81 21.24 -1.12
N GLN A 212 -19.02 21.51 -0.62
CA GLN A 212 -20.23 20.76 -1.01
C GLN A 212 -20.44 20.77 -2.53
N ARG A 213 -20.33 21.94 -3.18
CA ARG A 213 -20.45 22.05 -4.65
C ARG A 213 -19.29 21.39 -5.38
N GLN A 214 -18.09 21.43 -4.82
CA GLN A 214 -16.93 20.73 -5.40
C GLN A 214 -17.13 19.21 -5.37
N PHE A 215 -17.50 18.65 -4.21
CA PHE A 215 -17.81 17.22 -4.03
C PHE A 215 -18.89 16.76 -5.03
N PHE A 216 -20.04 17.44 -5.08
CA PHE A 216 -21.12 17.12 -6.03
C PHE A 216 -20.83 17.50 -7.50
N SER A 217 -19.61 17.95 -7.83
CA SER A 217 -19.16 18.20 -9.22
C SER A 217 -18.15 17.17 -9.75
N LEU A 218 -17.79 16.20 -8.91
CA LEU A 218 -16.97 15.02 -9.25
C LEU A 218 -17.80 13.97 -10.00
N GLN A 219 -17.12 12.96 -10.56
CA GLN A 219 -17.80 11.90 -11.31
C GLN A 219 -18.57 10.94 -10.37
N ASN A 220 -19.64 10.31 -10.88
CA ASN A 220 -20.29 9.18 -10.22
C ASN A 220 -20.67 8.17 -11.29
N ASN A 221 -19.78 7.20 -11.49
CA ASN A 221 -19.86 6.27 -12.61
C ASN A 221 -20.54 4.95 -12.22
N ILE A 222 -20.76 4.73 -10.92
CA ILE A 222 -21.16 3.42 -10.36
C ILE A 222 -22.58 3.44 -9.79
N CYS A 223 -22.91 4.32 -8.83
CA CYS A 223 -24.20 4.26 -8.11
C CYS A 223 -24.96 5.60 -8.16
N LYS A 224 -25.91 5.71 -9.11
CA LYS A 224 -26.76 6.91 -9.24
C LYS A 224 -27.84 7.01 -8.15
N GLY A 225 -28.22 5.90 -7.50
CA GLY A 225 -29.19 5.87 -6.41
C GLY A 225 -28.63 6.31 -5.05
N GLN A 226 -27.32 6.27 -4.87
CA GLN A 226 -26.60 6.67 -3.65
C GLN A 226 -25.46 7.62 -4.06
N PRO A 227 -25.75 8.92 -4.22
CA PRO A 227 -24.83 9.84 -4.87
C PRO A 227 -23.55 10.08 -4.07
N CYS A 228 -23.59 10.05 -2.73
CA CYS A 228 -22.41 10.33 -1.91
C CYS A 228 -21.44 9.13 -1.89
N SER A 229 -21.95 7.89 -1.76
CA SER A 229 -21.14 6.67 -1.86
C SER A 229 -20.66 6.42 -3.29
N GLY A 230 -21.49 6.69 -4.31
CA GLY A 230 -21.09 6.61 -5.72
C GLY A 230 -19.96 7.58 -6.08
N ILE A 231 -19.98 8.81 -5.56
CA ILE A 231 -18.86 9.75 -5.69
C ILE A 231 -17.62 9.24 -4.94
N LEU A 232 -17.76 8.74 -3.69
CA LEU A 232 -16.61 8.22 -2.94
C LEU A 232 -15.94 7.04 -3.65
N VAL A 233 -16.72 6.06 -4.14
CA VAL A 233 -16.20 4.89 -4.84
C VAL A 233 -15.55 5.26 -6.17
N THR A 234 -16.08 6.27 -6.89
CA THR A 234 -15.53 6.69 -8.20
C THR A 234 -14.25 7.53 -8.07
N ASN A 235 -14.07 8.29 -6.98
CA ASN A 235 -13.03 9.33 -6.87
C ASN A 235 -12.09 9.18 -5.66
N GLY A 236 -12.38 8.26 -4.73
CA GLY A 236 -11.69 8.16 -3.45
C GLY A 236 -10.25 7.65 -3.58
N ILE A 237 -9.31 8.35 -2.95
CA ILE A 237 -7.88 8.04 -3.02
C ILE A 237 -7.39 7.58 -1.65
N GLY A 238 -6.89 6.34 -1.57
CA GLY A 238 -6.29 5.78 -0.37
C GLY A 238 -4.91 6.36 -0.04
N ARG A 239 -4.55 6.43 1.24
CA ARG A 239 -3.25 6.98 1.71
C ARG A 239 -2.05 6.06 1.45
N GLY A 240 -2.27 4.79 1.13
CA GLY A 240 -1.25 3.79 0.82
C GLY A 240 -1.84 2.39 0.77
N THR A 241 -1.02 1.38 0.48
CA THR A 241 -1.40 -0.04 0.58
C THR A 241 -1.92 -0.36 2.00
N GLY A 242 -2.98 -1.16 2.12
CA GLY A 242 -3.59 -1.53 3.41
C GLY A 242 -4.32 -0.38 4.14
N SER A 243 -4.35 0.84 3.60
CA SER A 243 -4.99 1.96 4.29
C SER A 243 -6.52 1.89 4.20
N THR A 244 -7.17 1.75 5.36
CA THR A 244 -8.64 1.89 5.51
C THR A 244 -9.12 3.34 5.45
N ILE A 245 -8.26 4.30 5.08
CA ILE A 245 -8.59 5.72 4.96
C ILE A 245 -8.56 6.14 3.50
N VAL A 246 -9.72 6.63 3.04
CA VAL A 246 -9.98 7.14 1.70
C VAL A 246 -10.30 8.62 1.77
N ASP A 247 -9.59 9.42 0.97
CA ASP A 247 -9.72 10.87 0.90
C ASP A 247 -10.32 11.35 -0.43
N ILE A 248 -10.96 12.52 -0.41
CA ILE A 248 -11.42 13.23 -1.61
C ILE A 248 -10.66 14.55 -1.78
N PHE A 249 -10.00 14.68 -2.93
CA PHE A 249 -9.15 15.81 -3.32
C PHE A 249 -9.75 16.47 -4.58
N PRO A 250 -10.54 17.56 -4.48
CA PRO A 250 -11.44 17.95 -5.57
C PRO A 250 -10.80 18.38 -6.89
N THR A 251 -9.50 18.65 -6.91
CA THR A 251 -8.73 18.94 -8.12
C THR A 251 -7.99 17.69 -8.61
N ILE A 252 -7.41 16.89 -7.70
CA ILE A 252 -6.72 15.63 -8.05
C ILE A 252 -7.70 14.58 -8.60
N CYS A 253 -8.92 14.51 -8.06
CA CYS A 253 -9.99 13.63 -8.54
C CYS A 253 -10.51 13.99 -9.96
N LEU A 254 -9.97 15.04 -10.61
CA LEU A 254 -10.23 15.39 -12.00
C LEU A 254 -9.06 15.02 -12.93
N ILE A 255 -8.02 14.35 -12.42
CA ILE A 255 -6.86 13.90 -13.21
C ILE A 255 -7.17 12.52 -13.77
N ASN A 256 -7.28 12.41 -15.11
CA ASN A 256 -7.70 11.19 -15.76
C ASN A 256 -6.64 10.08 -15.75
N HIS A 257 -7.09 8.86 -16.04
CA HIS A 257 -6.23 7.69 -16.12
C HIS A 257 -5.39 7.64 -17.41
N ASP A 258 -4.12 7.25 -17.26
CA ASP A 258 -3.33 6.55 -18.28
C ASP A 258 -2.58 5.37 -17.63
N CYS A 259 -2.40 4.25 -18.34
CA CYS A 259 -1.62 3.11 -17.83
C CYS A 259 -0.11 3.39 -17.77
N LEU A 260 0.38 4.37 -18.54
CA LEU A 260 1.75 4.88 -18.52
C LEU A 260 1.74 6.39 -18.25
N PRO A 261 1.36 6.83 -17.03
CA PRO A 261 1.04 8.22 -16.73
C PRO A 261 2.25 9.16 -16.86
N ASN A 262 1.98 10.44 -17.02
CA ASN A 262 3.01 11.49 -16.97
C ASN A 262 3.19 12.09 -15.56
N THR A 263 2.38 11.69 -14.57
CA THR A 263 2.58 12.07 -13.16
C THR A 263 2.52 10.89 -12.17
N HIS A 264 3.18 11.06 -11.02
CA HIS A 264 3.02 10.21 -9.85
C HIS A 264 2.19 10.93 -8.76
N THR A 265 1.51 10.16 -7.90
CA THR A 265 0.66 10.69 -6.82
C THR A 265 1.16 10.21 -5.45
N TYR A 266 1.71 11.14 -4.68
CA TYR A 266 2.35 10.86 -3.39
C TYR A 266 1.51 11.43 -2.24
N TRP A 267 1.32 10.67 -1.15
CA TRP A 267 0.76 11.19 0.10
C TRP A 267 1.91 11.49 1.07
N ASN A 268 2.11 12.78 1.41
CA ASN A 268 3.14 13.15 2.38
C ASN A 268 2.53 13.09 3.80
N PRO A 269 2.98 12.16 4.67
CA PRO A 269 2.41 11.99 6.01
C PRO A 269 2.83 13.08 7.00
N GLN A 270 3.92 13.82 6.75
CA GLN A 270 4.35 14.92 7.61
C GLN A 270 3.49 16.18 7.40
N THR A 271 3.06 16.44 6.16
CA THR A 271 2.24 17.64 5.85
C THR A 271 0.74 17.36 5.83
N GLY A 272 0.32 16.12 5.54
CA GLY A 272 -1.09 15.76 5.37
C GLY A 272 -1.69 16.25 4.04
N TYR A 273 -0.87 16.31 2.98
CA TYR A 273 -1.25 16.71 1.62
C TYR A 273 -0.96 15.60 0.62
N ARG A 274 -1.80 15.51 -0.42
CA ARG A 274 -1.51 14.71 -1.63
C ARG A 274 -0.81 15.60 -2.65
N ASN A 275 0.35 15.15 -3.10
CA ASN A 275 1.20 15.81 -4.08
C ASN A 275 1.13 15.10 -5.44
N ILE A 276 1.19 15.87 -6.52
CA ILE A 276 1.30 15.40 -7.90
C ILE A 276 2.60 15.90 -8.49
N HIS A 277 3.47 15.00 -8.96
CA HIS A 277 4.76 15.33 -9.59
C HIS A 277 4.84 14.81 -11.01
N ALA A 278 5.40 15.60 -11.93
CA ALA A 278 5.70 15.19 -13.29
C ALA A 278 6.82 14.15 -13.32
N VAL A 279 6.55 12.93 -13.81
CA VAL A 279 7.58 11.88 -13.92
C VAL A 279 8.33 11.90 -15.24
N CYS A 280 7.85 12.65 -16.23
CA CYS A 280 8.58 13.03 -17.45
C CYS A 280 8.32 14.51 -17.74
N PRO A 281 8.99 15.12 -18.74
CA PRO A 281 8.54 16.40 -19.28
C PRO A 281 7.09 16.30 -19.77
N ILE A 282 6.30 17.36 -19.56
CA ILE A 282 4.92 17.50 -20.08
C ILE A 282 4.88 18.81 -20.87
N LYS A 283 4.33 18.80 -22.08
CA LYS A 283 4.23 20.01 -22.92
C LYS A 283 2.95 20.79 -22.64
N ALA A 284 2.96 22.09 -22.93
CA ALA A 284 1.74 22.88 -22.99
C ALA A 284 0.72 22.25 -23.97
N GLY A 285 -0.52 22.08 -23.53
CA GLY A 285 -1.59 21.39 -24.25
C GLY A 285 -1.70 19.88 -24.00
N GLU A 286 -0.73 19.24 -23.32
CA GLU A 286 -0.84 17.82 -22.96
C GLU A 286 -1.73 17.61 -21.72
N GLU A 287 -2.49 16.52 -21.71
CA GLU A 287 -3.29 16.10 -20.55
C GLU A 287 -2.37 15.57 -19.44
N ILE A 288 -2.61 16.02 -18.20
CA ILE A 288 -1.96 15.50 -17.00
C ILE A 288 -2.72 14.23 -16.58
N THR A 289 -2.01 13.12 -16.39
CA THR A 289 -2.59 11.78 -16.15
C THR A 289 -1.91 11.02 -15.02
N ILE A 290 -2.67 10.11 -14.40
CA ILE A 290 -2.23 9.26 -13.28
C ILE A 290 -2.59 7.79 -13.50
N ALA A 291 -1.87 6.88 -12.85
CA ALA A 291 -2.29 5.49 -12.75
C ALA A 291 -3.34 5.36 -11.62
N TYR A 292 -4.57 4.95 -11.95
CA TYR A 292 -5.60 4.62 -10.93
C TYR A 292 -5.29 3.33 -10.18
N ARG A 293 -4.35 2.53 -10.69
CA ARG A 293 -3.88 1.27 -10.11
C ARG A 293 -2.36 1.11 -10.31
N PRO A 294 -1.53 1.88 -9.59
CA PRO A 294 -0.07 1.83 -9.72
C PRO A 294 0.51 0.53 -9.12
N GLY A 295 1.76 0.22 -9.47
CA GLY A 295 2.57 -0.79 -8.76
C GLY A 295 2.25 -2.27 -9.03
N LYS A 296 1.35 -2.57 -9.98
CA LYS A 296 1.04 -3.95 -10.41
C LYS A 296 1.35 -4.18 -11.88
N GLY A 297 2.14 -5.21 -12.18
CA GLY A 297 2.45 -5.69 -13.54
C GLY A 297 1.30 -6.48 -14.16
N GLU A 298 0.10 -5.90 -14.20
CA GLU A 298 -1.10 -6.58 -14.73
C GLU A 298 -1.13 -6.58 -16.26
N THR A 299 -1.72 -7.65 -16.83
CA THR A 299 -1.97 -7.85 -18.26
C THR A 299 -3.04 -6.91 -18.82
N PHE A 300 -3.11 -6.75 -20.14
CA PHE A 300 -4.07 -5.88 -20.85
C PHE A 300 -5.51 -6.13 -20.42
N ASP A 301 -5.94 -7.40 -20.41
CA ASP A 301 -7.30 -7.77 -20.02
C ASP A 301 -7.54 -7.53 -18.52
N ALA A 302 -6.56 -7.81 -17.66
CA ALA A 302 -6.69 -7.53 -16.23
C ALA A 302 -6.82 -6.02 -15.93
N ARG A 303 -6.01 -5.18 -16.61
CA ARG A 303 -6.10 -3.71 -16.55
C ARG A 303 -7.46 -3.22 -17.03
N ARG A 304 -7.90 -3.61 -18.23
CA ARG A 304 -9.20 -3.20 -18.79
C ARG A 304 -10.38 -3.69 -17.97
N ALA A 305 -10.40 -4.95 -17.57
CA ALA A 305 -11.51 -5.52 -16.80
C ALA A 305 -11.63 -4.88 -15.40
N HIS A 306 -10.52 -4.51 -14.76
CA HIS A 306 -10.56 -3.70 -13.54
C HIS A 306 -11.14 -2.31 -13.80
N LEU A 307 -10.59 -1.56 -14.76
CA LEU A 307 -11.04 -0.20 -15.05
C LEU A 307 -12.52 -0.13 -15.44
N LYS A 308 -12.99 -1.13 -16.21
CA LYS A 308 -14.39 -1.25 -16.61
C LYS A 308 -15.33 -1.52 -15.43
N ARG A 309 -14.90 -2.33 -14.45
CA ARG A 309 -15.68 -2.60 -13.23
C ARG A 309 -15.66 -1.45 -12.23
N ALA A 310 -14.50 -0.83 -12.00
CA ALA A 310 -14.31 0.15 -10.93
C ALA A 310 -14.64 1.60 -11.35
N TYR A 311 -14.50 1.94 -12.64
CA TYR A 311 -14.63 3.31 -13.14
C TYR A 311 -15.53 3.45 -14.38
N ALA A 312 -16.13 2.34 -14.85
CA ALA A 312 -17.08 2.23 -15.99
C ALA A 312 -16.56 2.55 -17.41
N PHE A 313 -15.28 2.94 -17.58
CA PHE A 313 -14.70 3.29 -18.89
C PHE A 313 -13.80 2.19 -19.49
N ASP A 314 -13.49 2.32 -20.78
CA ASP A 314 -12.49 1.51 -21.49
C ASP A 314 -11.27 2.38 -21.79
N CYS A 315 -10.08 1.91 -21.41
CA CYS A 315 -8.85 2.69 -21.57
C CYS A 315 -8.32 2.65 -23.01
N THR A 316 -8.03 3.82 -23.57
CA THR A 316 -7.49 4.03 -24.93
C THR A 316 -6.08 4.65 -24.92
N CYS A 317 -5.34 4.47 -23.82
CA CYS A 317 -3.94 4.88 -23.73
C CYS A 317 -3.03 4.03 -24.65
N ARG A 318 -1.77 4.46 -24.83
CA ARG A 318 -0.77 3.74 -25.65
C ARG A 318 -0.69 2.24 -25.32
N LEU A 319 -0.65 1.88 -24.03
CA LEU A 319 -0.57 0.48 -23.57
C LEU A 319 -1.88 -0.31 -23.70
N CYS A 320 -2.99 0.33 -24.05
CA CYS A 320 -4.28 -0.29 -24.36
C CYS A 320 -4.70 -0.08 -25.83
N SER A 321 -3.76 0.36 -26.68
CA SER A 321 -3.94 0.50 -28.13
C SER A 321 -2.74 -0.02 -28.91
N LEU A 322 -1.96 -0.90 -28.28
CA LEU A 322 -0.94 -1.74 -28.92
C LEU A 322 -1.59 -2.74 -29.88
N SER A 323 -0.84 -3.22 -30.88
CA SER A 323 -1.26 -4.38 -31.68
C SER A 323 -1.31 -5.66 -30.82
N PRO A 324 -1.98 -6.75 -31.26
CA PRO A 324 -2.02 -8.01 -30.52
C PRO A 324 -0.63 -8.59 -30.22
N ALA A 325 0.33 -8.46 -31.15
CA ALA A 325 1.70 -8.94 -30.97
C ALA A 325 2.47 -8.12 -29.92
N GLU A 326 2.41 -6.79 -29.99
CA GLU A 326 3.00 -5.90 -28.98
C GLU A 326 2.35 -6.10 -27.59
N THR A 327 1.04 -6.36 -27.56
CA THR A 327 0.30 -6.67 -26.33
C THR A 327 0.80 -7.97 -25.70
N GLN A 328 1.01 -9.02 -26.49
CA GLN A 328 1.56 -10.29 -26.01
C GLN A 328 2.97 -10.12 -25.44
N VAL A 329 3.83 -9.30 -26.06
CA VAL A 329 5.17 -8.98 -25.53
C VAL A 329 5.07 -8.19 -24.22
N SER A 330 4.26 -7.13 -24.18
CA SER A 330 4.01 -6.28 -23.00
C SER A 330 3.51 -7.11 -21.81
N ASP A 331 2.51 -7.97 -22.02
CA ASP A 331 1.92 -8.77 -20.95
C ASP A 331 2.83 -9.93 -20.51
N THR A 332 3.67 -10.46 -21.40
CA THR A 332 4.74 -11.42 -21.05
C THR A 332 5.79 -10.75 -20.14
N GLN A 333 6.27 -9.56 -20.53
CA GLN A 333 7.21 -8.77 -19.72
C GLN A 333 6.65 -8.40 -18.36
N ARG A 334 5.37 -8.01 -18.30
CA ARG A 334 4.65 -7.65 -17.06
C ARG A 334 4.42 -8.84 -16.13
N THR A 335 4.03 -9.99 -16.69
CA THR A 335 3.91 -11.24 -15.91
C THR A 335 5.26 -11.69 -15.35
N ASN A 336 6.34 -11.59 -16.13
CA ASN A 336 7.69 -11.88 -15.67
C ASN A 336 8.15 -10.89 -14.57
N LEU A 337 7.83 -9.60 -14.69
CA LEU A 337 8.13 -8.60 -13.66
C LEU A 337 7.49 -8.94 -12.32
N GLU A 338 6.20 -9.30 -12.28
CA GLU A 338 5.55 -9.68 -11.01
C GLU A 338 6.13 -10.98 -10.44
N PHE A 339 6.48 -11.95 -11.29
CA PHE A 339 7.16 -13.17 -10.86
C PHE A 339 8.52 -12.87 -10.23
N LEU A 340 9.39 -12.09 -10.90
CA LEU A 340 10.72 -11.73 -10.41
C LEU A 340 10.65 -10.95 -9.09
N ARG A 341 9.72 -10.00 -8.97
CA ARG A 341 9.47 -9.26 -7.72
C ARG A 341 9.04 -10.21 -6.59
N HIS A 342 8.07 -11.08 -6.84
CA HIS A 342 7.61 -12.05 -5.86
C HIS A 342 8.75 -13.01 -5.45
N GLN A 343 9.64 -13.39 -6.37
CA GLN A 343 10.84 -14.17 -6.07
C GLN A 343 11.77 -13.41 -5.12
N VAL A 344 12.15 -12.15 -5.44
CA VAL A 344 13.01 -11.31 -4.60
C VAL A 344 12.48 -11.15 -3.18
N HIS A 345 11.16 -11.00 -3.02
CA HIS A 345 10.49 -10.86 -1.72
C HIS A 345 10.16 -12.18 -1.02
N LYS A 346 10.63 -13.34 -1.50
CA LYS A 346 10.57 -14.58 -0.72
C LYS A 346 11.50 -14.50 0.48
N GLU A 347 10.98 -14.94 1.63
CA GLU A 347 11.73 -15.02 2.88
C GLU A 347 13.08 -15.73 2.64
N LYS A 348 14.14 -15.21 3.25
CA LYS A 348 15.53 -15.73 3.21
C LYS A 348 16.25 -15.69 1.86
N ARG A 349 15.57 -15.65 0.70
CA ARG A 349 16.21 -15.65 -0.64
C ARG A 349 17.29 -14.58 -0.77
N PHE A 350 17.05 -13.37 -0.24
CA PHE A 350 17.99 -12.24 -0.31
C PHE A 350 19.31 -12.44 0.45
N PHE A 351 19.42 -13.42 1.36
CA PHE A 351 20.68 -13.77 2.05
C PHE A 351 21.21 -15.18 1.71
N GLU A 352 20.32 -16.12 1.42
CA GLU A 352 20.69 -17.48 0.98
C GLU A 352 21.19 -17.45 -0.46
N HIS A 353 20.43 -16.83 -1.36
CA HIS A 353 20.64 -16.72 -2.82
C HIS A 353 20.76 -15.25 -3.29
N PRO A 354 21.74 -14.46 -2.78
CA PRO A 354 21.82 -13.02 -3.07
C PRO A 354 22.20 -12.73 -4.53
N GLU A 355 23.01 -13.57 -5.18
CA GLU A 355 23.37 -13.44 -6.61
C GLU A 355 22.14 -13.57 -7.52
N GLU A 356 21.26 -14.55 -7.26
CA GLU A 356 20.01 -14.72 -8.01
C GLU A 356 19.06 -13.54 -7.75
N SER A 357 18.90 -13.16 -6.48
CA SER A 357 18.04 -12.03 -6.09
C SER A 357 18.47 -10.73 -6.78
N LEU A 358 19.78 -10.49 -6.87
CA LEU A 358 20.33 -9.31 -7.56
C LEU A 358 20.13 -9.38 -9.08
N THR A 359 20.16 -10.58 -9.66
CA THR A 359 19.86 -10.84 -11.09
C THR A 359 18.38 -10.63 -11.41
N ASP A 360 17.49 -11.04 -10.51
CA ASP A 360 16.04 -10.82 -10.59
C ASP A 360 15.74 -9.30 -10.54
N CYS A 361 16.41 -8.55 -9.65
CA CYS A 361 16.36 -7.08 -9.60
C CYS A 361 16.89 -6.44 -10.90
N HIS A 362 18.05 -6.88 -11.41
CA HIS A 362 18.63 -6.35 -12.65
C HIS A 362 17.68 -6.52 -13.84
N THR A 363 17.07 -7.69 -13.96
CA THR A 363 16.11 -8.03 -15.02
C THR A 363 14.82 -7.22 -14.89
N SER A 364 14.32 -7.05 -13.67
CA SER A 364 13.12 -6.23 -13.38
C SER A 364 13.33 -4.75 -13.74
N VAL A 365 14.50 -4.18 -13.43
CA VAL A 365 14.88 -2.81 -13.83
C VAL A 365 14.99 -2.67 -15.35
N LYS A 366 15.58 -3.67 -16.05
CA LYS A 366 15.66 -3.68 -17.52
C LYS A 366 14.27 -3.65 -18.16
N ILE A 367 13.34 -4.49 -17.70
CA ILE A 367 11.95 -4.52 -18.18
C ILE A 367 11.26 -3.17 -17.98
N LEU A 368 11.35 -2.60 -16.77
CA LEU A 368 10.69 -1.34 -16.47
C LEU A 368 11.26 -0.15 -17.26
N LYS A 369 12.58 -0.07 -17.46
CA LYS A 369 13.19 1.01 -18.24
C LYS A 369 12.82 0.96 -19.73
N GLU A 370 12.63 -0.21 -20.32
CA GLU A 370 12.15 -0.32 -21.70
C GLU A 370 10.71 0.21 -21.86
N GLU A 371 9.81 -0.15 -20.94
CA GLU A 371 8.42 0.32 -20.99
C GLU A 371 8.27 1.82 -20.66
N ASN A 372 9.01 2.31 -19.65
CA ASN A 372 8.87 3.65 -19.08
C ASN A 372 9.76 4.70 -19.76
N LYS A 373 10.86 4.27 -20.40
CA LYS A 373 11.82 5.11 -21.13
C LYS A 373 12.43 6.21 -20.25
N ASP A 374 12.06 7.45 -20.49
CA ASP A 374 12.54 8.62 -19.76
C ASP A 374 11.74 8.93 -18.48
N ARG A 375 10.61 8.24 -18.24
CA ARG A 375 9.76 8.45 -17.05
C ARG A 375 10.44 7.93 -15.79
N ALA A 376 10.44 8.76 -14.74
CA ALA A 376 10.75 8.27 -13.40
C ALA A 376 9.67 7.28 -12.95
N ASN A 377 10.07 6.24 -12.22
CA ASN A 377 9.12 5.23 -11.76
C ASN A 377 9.45 4.74 -10.35
N MET A 378 8.47 4.86 -9.46
CA MET A 378 8.56 4.41 -8.06
C MET A 378 8.98 2.95 -7.94
N LEU A 379 8.47 2.05 -8.79
CA LEU A 379 8.83 0.64 -8.72
C LEU A 379 10.30 0.41 -9.15
N ILE A 380 10.88 1.26 -10.01
CA ILE A 380 12.32 1.24 -10.29
C ILE A 380 13.11 1.68 -9.04
N SER A 381 12.62 2.69 -8.29
CA SER A 381 13.20 3.04 -6.99
C SER A 381 13.14 1.88 -5.99
N ASP A 382 12.00 1.19 -5.93
CA ASP A 382 11.76 0.14 -4.93
C ASP A 382 12.64 -1.09 -5.23
N ILE A 383 12.80 -1.48 -6.50
CA ILE A 383 13.73 -2.55 -6.91
C ILE A 383 15.21 -2.13 -6.69
N TYR A 384 15.54 -0.85 -6.80
CA TYR A 384 16.87 -0.36 -6.40
C TYR A 384 17.06 -0.33 -4.87
N TRP A 385 15.98 -0.26 -4.08
CA TRP A 385 16.03 -0.48 -2.64
C TRP A 385 16.24 -1.96 -2.31
N ASP A 386 15.53 -2.87 -2.98
CA ASP A 386 15.75 -4.33 -2.86
C ASP A 386 17.22 -4.70 -3.15
N ALA A 387 17.79 -4.17 -4.25
CA ALA A 387 19.19 -4.36 -4.62
C ALA A 387 20.18 -3.76 -3.60
N PHE A 388 19.82 -2.67 -2.93
CA PHE A 388 20.57 -2.12 -1.80
C PHE A 388 20.53 -3.06 -0.59
N ASP A 389 19.35 -3.61 -0.26
CA ASP A 389 19.14 -4.48 0.90
C ASP A 389 19.92 -5.80 0.75
N ILE A 390 19.77 -6.46 -0.40
CA ILE A 390 20.58 -7.62 -0.80
C ILE A 390 22.09 -7.34 -0.62
N SER A 391 22.56 -6.18 -1.12
CA SER A 391 23.98 -5.81 -1.07
C SER A 391 24.48 -5.54 0.36
N ILE A 392 23.72 -4.79 1.16
CA ILE A 392 24.14 -4.38 2.51
C ILE A 392 24.05 -5.55 3.50
N ALA A 393 23.14 -6.50 3.26
CA ALA A 393 23.07 -7.78 3.95
C ALA A 393 24.31 -8.67 3.72
N GLN A 394 24.99 -8.56 2.58
CA GLN A 394 26.27 -9.26 2.32
C GLN A 394 27.52 -8.43 2.71
N SER A 395 27.34 -7.32 3.43
CA SER A 395 28.37 -6.31 3.76
C SER A 395 28.97 -5.55 2.57
N ASP A 396 28.33 -5.52 1.40
CA ASP A 396 28.82 -4.78 0.23
C ASP A 396 28.40 -3.29 0.27
N GLN A 397 29.06 -2.49 1.11
CA GLN A 397 28.74 -1.07 1.27
C GLN A 397 29.04 -0.25 0.00
N ALA A 398 29.94 -0.71 -0.87
CA ALA A 398 30.23 -0.07 -2.15
C ALA A 398 29.00 -0.15 -3.07
N ARG A 399 28.55 -1.36 -3.43
CA ARG A 399 27.38 -1.57 -4.29
C ARG A 399 26.10 -1.02 -3.68
N ALA A 400 25.88 -1.26 -2.38
CA ALA A 400 24.73 -0.72 -1.66
C ALA A 400 24.64 0.82 -1.81
N SER A 401 25.75 1.54 -1.65
CA SER A 401 25.73 3.01 -1.78
C SER A 401 25.31 3.48 -3.19
N CYS A 402 25.70 2.75 -4.24
CA CYS A 402 25.32 3.03 -5.63
C CYS A 402 23.86 2.66 -5.94
N PHE A 403 23.35 1.55 -5.40
CA PHE A 403 21.93 1.18 -5.55
C PHE A 403 21.00 2.17 -4.84
N MET A 404 21.34 2.58 -3.61
CA MET A 404 20.59 3.60 -2.87
C MET A 404 20.60 4.98 -3.57
N GLU A 405 21.70 5.35 -4.23
CA GLU A 405 21.79 6.57 -5.04
C GLU A 405 20.87 6.50 -6.28
N ARG A 406 20.72 5.32 -6.89
CA ARG A 406 19.76 5.08 -7.99
C ARG A 406 18.31 5.11 -7.50
N ALA A 407 18.01 4.49 -6.37
CA ALA A 407 16.69 4.54 -5.74
C ALA A 407 16.25 5.99 -5.44
N TYR A 408 17.12 6.73 -4.74
CA TYR A 408 16.95 8.16 -4.47
C TYR A 408 16.67 8.98 -5.74
N SER A 409 17.45 8.75 -6.81
CA SER A 409 17.35 9.50 -8.07
C SER A 409 16.00 9.31 -8.78
N GLU A 410 15.35 8.16 -8.61
CA GLU A 410 14.00 7.90 -9.10
C GLU A 410 12.93 8.50 -8.16
N ARG A 411 13.00 8.21 -6.85
CA ARG A 411 11.95 8.60 -5.89
C ARG A 411 11.89 10.11 -5.64
N VAL A 412 13.01 10.82 -5.66
CA VAL A 412 13.02 12.30 -5.50
C VAL A 412 12.20 13.01 -6.58
N LEU A 413 12.12 12.44 -7.79
CA LEU A 413 11.35 12.98 -8.92
C LEU A 413 9.85 12.64 -8.83
N CYS A 414 9.48 11.64 -8.04
CA CYS A 414 8.10 11.21 -7.83
C CYS A 414 7.45 11.82 -6.57
N GLU A 415 8.24 12.07 -5.52
CA GLU A 415 7.75 12.51 -4.19
C GLU A 415 8.25 13.90 -3.76
N GLY A 416 9.44 14.29 -4.20
CA GLY A 416 10.13 15.52 -3.77
C GLY A 416 10.97 15.38 -2.50
N ASP A 417 11.81 16.39 -2.26
CA ASP A 417 12.79 16.45 -1.15
C ASP A 417 12.19 16.50 0.28
N ASP A 418 10.89 16.77 0.40
CA ASP A 418 10.14 16.78 1.66
C ASP A 418 9.50 15.43 2.01
N SER A 419 9.75 14.38 1.24
CA SER A 419 9.41 13.00 1.61
C SER A 419 10.33 12.46 2.70
N PRO A 420 9.80 11.78 3.75
CA PRO A 420 10.61 11.09 4.75
C PRO A 420 11.52 10.02 4.14
N ASP A 421 11.03 9.31 3.12
CA ASP A 421 11.76 8.22 2.47
C ASP A 421 12.94 8.77 1.67
N VAL A 422 12.74 9.85 0.91
CA VAL A 422 13.80 10.56 0.18
C VAL A 422 14.87 11.12 1.14
N GLN A 423 14.47 11.60 2.33
CA GLN A 423 15.40 12.04 3.37
C GLN A 423 16.17 10.87 4.02
N ASN A 424 15.50 9.72 4.22
CA ASN A 424 16.14 8.49 4.71
C ASN A 424 17.13 7.91 3.68
N MET A 425 16.76 7.90 2.40
CA MET A 425 17.66 7.52 1.30
C MET A 425 18.92 8.40 1.31
N ARG A 426 18.79 9.73 1.44
CA ARG A 426 19.94 10.66 1.56
C ARG A 426 20.86 10.36 2.77
N ARG A 427 20.34 9.78 3.85
CA ARG A 427 21.13 9.27 4.99
C ARG A 427 21.84 7.97 4.63
N LEU A 428 21.13 7.01 4.01
CA LEU A 428 21.66 5.70 3.64
C LEU A 428 22.72 5.77 2.53
N ILE A 429 22.59 6.66 1.53
CA ILE A 429 23.68 6.97 0.58
C ILE A 429 24.94 7.33 1.35
N LYS A 430 24.84 8.18 2.39
CA LYS A 430 25.99 8.64 3.17
C LYS A 430 26.59 7.54 4.04
N LYS A 431 25.77 6.76 4.74
CA LYS A 431 26.17 5.64 5.62
C LYS A 431 25.25 4.41 5.41
N PRO A 432 25.55 3.50 4.46
CA PRO A 432 24.77 2.29 4.21
C PRO A 432 24.65 1.40 5.45
N SER A 433 25.73 1.30 6.23
CA SER A 433 25.85 0.55 7.50
C SER A 433 25.06 1.14 8.69
N GLN A 434 24.11 2.05 8.44
CA GLN A 434 23.07 2.46 9.39
C GLN A 434 21.66 1.96 8.99
N TYR A 435 21.62 0.91 8.17
CA TYR A 435 20.42 0.16 7.84
C TYR A 435 20.40 -1.17 8.60
N GLU A 436 19.21 -1.71 8.88
CA GLU A 436 19.03 -2.78 9.86
C GLU A 436 19.54 -4.15 9.41
N SER A 437 19.53 -4.44 8.11
CA SER A 437 20.09 -5.70 7.56
C SER A 437 21.62 -5.68 7.40
N PHE A 438 22.32 -4.61 7.78
CA PHE A 438 23.77 -4.52 7.57
C PHE A 438 24.53 -5.65 8.27
N ALA A 439 25.38 -6.34 7.51
CA ALA A 439 26.28 -7.39 7.98
C ALA A 439 25.61 -8.64 8.57
N LEU A 440 24.41 -8.99 8.10
CA LEU A 440 23.83 -10.33 8.28
C LEU A 440 24.76 -11.44 7.76
N THR A 441 25.50 -11.17 6.68
CA THR A 441 26.63 -11.99 6.20
C THR A 441 27.79 -11.09 5.75
N ASN A 442 28.96 -11.69 5.52
CA ASN A 442 30.13 -11.01 4.97
C ASN A 442 30.56 -11.57 3.60
N LYS A 443 29.67 -12.27 2.87
CA LYS A 443 29.97 -12.91 1.56
C LYS A 443 30.59 -11.96 0.54
N TRP A 444 30.20 -10.69 0.54
CA TRP A 444 30.62 -9.67 -0.44
C TRP A 444 31.23 -8.44 0.24
N GLN A 445 31.92 -8.62 1.37
CA GLN A 445 32.38 -7.50 2.22
C GLN A 445 33.19 -6.44 1.44
N THR A 446 32.64 -5.21 1.39
CA THR A 446 33.34 -4.01 0.90
C THR A 446 33.12 -2.82 1.82
N GLY A 447 34.09 -1.92 1.91
CA GLY A 447 33.90 -0.57 2.44
C GLY A 447 33.36 0.37 1.36
N LYS A 448 32.51 1.33 1.75
CA LYS A 448 31.92 2.31 0.82
C LYS A 448 32.95 3.07 -0.05
N LYS A 449 34.20 3.20 0.40
CA LYS A 449 35.27 3.88 -0.35
C LYS A 449 35.82 3.07 -1.54
N GLU A 450 35.41 1.81 -1.69
CA GLU A 450 35.91 0.84 -2.67
C GLU A 450 35.04 0.77 -3.94
N VAL A 451 34.10 1.69 -4.12
CA VAL A 451 33.45 1.92 -5.42
C VAL A 451 34.54 2.22 -6.46
N PRO A 452 34.63 1.43 -7.55
CA PRO A 452 35.73 1.51 -8.51
C PRO A 452 35.70 2.81 -9.31
N LYS A 453 36.88 3.25 -9.74
CA LYS A 453 37.09 4.52 -10.47
C LYS A 453 37.70 4.24 -11.83
N GLY A 454 37.34 5.05 -12.83
CA GLY A 454 37.88 4.93 -14.19
C GLY A 454 37.28 3.81 -15.05
N LEU A 455 36.29 3.07 -14.53
CA LEU A 455 35.47 2.17 -15.36
C LEU A 455 34.60 2.98 -16.33
N ASN A 456 34.42 2.45 -17.54
CA ASN A 456 33.38 2.94 -18.45
C ASN A 456 31.98 2.48 -17.99
N ILE A 457 30.92 2.96 -18.63
CA ILE A 457 29.52 2.68 -18.23
C ILE A 457 29.22 1.17 -18.23
N GLU A 458 29.62 0.44 -19.27
CA GLU A 458 29.36 -1.01 -19.38
C GLU A 458 30.11 -1.80 -18.30
N GLN A 459 31.38 -1.46 -18.07
CA GLN A 459 32.20 -2.04 -17.01
C GLN A 459 31.62 -1.74 -15.61
N PHE A 460 31.07 -0.54 -15.41
CA PHE A 460 30.45 -0.15 -14.15
C PHE A 460 29.12 -0.86 -13.89
N GLU A 461 28.25 -1.03 -14.90
CA GLU A 461 27.03 -1.84 -14.73
C GLU A 461 27.39 -3.31 -14.43
N LYS A 462 28.34 -3.91 -15.15
CA LYS A 462 28.79 -5.30 -14.87
C LYS A 462 29.36 -5.44 -13.47
N TRP A 463 30.19 -4.48 -13.03
CA TRP A 463 30.65 -4.44 -11.64
C TRP A 463 29.48 -4.36 -10.67
N LEU A 464 28.56 -3.40 -10.86
CA LEU A 464 27.48 -3.10 -9.93
C LEU A 464 26.51 -4.28 -9.75
N TRP A 465 26.08 -4.91 -10.83
CA TRP A 465 25.11 -6.02 -10.79
C TRP A 465 25.74 -7.40 -10.57
N ARG A 466 27.08 -7.49 -10.55
CA ARG A 466 27.85 -8.74 -10.49
C ARG A 466 27.72 -9.62 -11.76
N ASP A 467 27.28 -9.04 -12.89
CA ASP A 467 27.19 -9.74 -14.18
C ASP A 467 28.59 -10.29 -14.61
N GLY A 468 28.80 -11.60 -14.44
CA GLY A 468 30.03 -12.29 -14.86
C GLY A 468 31.17 -12.34 -13.83
N MET A 469 30.83 -12.32 -12.53
CA MET A 469 31.75 -12.55 -11.39
C MET A 469 31.55 -13.91 -10.73
#